data_AF-A0A482V685-F1
#
_entry.id   AF-A0A482V685-F1
#
_cell.length_a   1.000
_cell.length_b   1.000
_cell.length_c   1.000
_cell.angle_alpha   90.00
_cell.angle_beta   90.00
_cell.angle_gamma   90.00
#
_symmetry.space_group_name_H-M   'P 1'
#
loop_
_entity.id
_entity.type
_entity.pdbx_description
1 polymer ?
#
loop_
_entity_poly.entity_id
_entity_poly.type
_entity_poly.pdbx_seq_one_letter_code
_entity_poly.pdbx_strand_id
1 'polypeptide(L)'
;MAPKSLKCLFNIGSFLAITPCYEQKVTFLRKVYSVLLMIFITICVGVSNGYRQFYRGSMYLRVVTSILMEIVLLLFSCYTTMAVVFFKREQWQRLMKNLKIIIKALGDDRAISRAASAAIFAVIFTLVLEIFSYSVWSQIFGFGRYFWDFSVYYLEFYMLLYYNIFLCFILSLLLSYYKQLRRALLQDLFLPLKDSGATALIIMCDLILMEVEKILDLFCDLQRDYVKNPLQRRLLDDINLMILQNIPKFSGARFFDISRSTILHSLETVTTFIIISIQFRTSMINQ
;
A
#
# COMPACT_ATOMS: atom_id res chain seq x y z
N MET A 1 -2.82 -23.68 2.97
CA MET A 1 -2.01 -23.85 1.74
C MET A 1 -2.21 -22.58 0.92
N ALA A 2 -1.22 -22.07 0.18
CA ALA A 2 -1.48 -20.89 -0.68
C ALA A 2 -2.48 -21.29 -1.78
N PRO A 3 -3.46 -20.44 -2.14
CA PRO A 3 -4.40 -20.75 -3.22
C PRO A 3 -3.63 -20.95 -4.54
N LYS A 4 -4.09 -21.89 -5.37
CA LYS A 4 -3.43 -22.27 -6.64
C LYS A 4 -3.20 -21.05 -7.56
N SER A 5 -4.15 -20.11 -7.57
CA SER A 5 -4.06 -18.86 -8.34
C SER A 5 -2.86 -18.01 -7.91
N LEU A 6 -2.62 -17.85 -6.61
CA LEU A 6 -1.48 -17.10 -6.09
C LEU A 6 -0.16 -17.71 -6.55
N LYS A 7 -0.03 -19.04 -6.48
CA LYS A 7 1.17 -19.75 -6.95
C LYS A 7 1.40 -19.52 -8.44
N CYS A 8 0.33 -19.51 -9.25
CA CYS A 8 0.41 -19.19 -10.68
C CYS A 8 0.95 -17.76 -10.91
N LEU A 9 0.38 -16.76 -10.22
CA LEU A 9 0.82 -15.37 -10.35
C LEU A 9 2.31 -15.21 -10.02
N PHE A 10 2.78 -15.80 -8.92
CA PHE A 10 4.20 -15.77 -8.54
C PHE A 10 5.11 -16.55 -9.50
N ASN A 11 4.63 -17.65 -10.08
CA ASN A 11 5.39 -18.40 -11.06
C ASN A 11 5.62 -17.58 -12.33
N ILE A 12 4.61 -16.85 -12.82
CA ILE A 12 4.72 -15.94 -13.97
C ILE A 12 5.78 -14.87 -13.68
N GLY A 13 5.71 -14.20 -12.53
CA GLY A 13 6.66 -13.14 -12.19
C GLY A 13 8.07 -13.67 -11.91
N SER A 14 8.19 -14.90 -11.42
CA SER A 14 9.47 -15.58 -11.24
C SER A 14 10.11 -15.95 -12.58
N PHE A 15 9.32 -16.34 -13.57
CA PHE A 15 9.80 -16.59 -14.94
C PHE A 15 10.37 -15.32 -15.57
N LEU A 16 9.68 -14.19 -15.37
CA LEU A 16 10.12 -12.86 -15.80
C LEU A 16 11.27 -12.27 -14.95
N ALA A 17 11.74 -12.98 -13.91
CA ALA A 17 12.70 -12.46 -12.92
C ALA A 17 12.26 -11.16 -12.20
N ILE A 18 10.98 -10.79 -12.27
CA ILE A 18 10.41 -9.60 -11.61
C ILE A 18 10.09 -9.89 -10.14
N THR A 19 9.64 -11.11 -9.83
CA THR A 19 9.26 -11.47 -8.45
C THR A 19 10.10 -12.63 -7.93
N PRO A 20 10.41 -12.64 -6.62
CA PRO A 20 11.10 -13.78 -6.01
C PRO A 20 10.12 -14.95 -5.83
N CYS A 21 10.55 -16.13 -6.27
CA CYS A 21 9.85 -17.40 -6.08
C CYS A 21 9.47 -17.62 -4.60
N TYR A 22 8.22 -18.04 -4.38
CA TYR A 22 7.58 -18.11 -3.08
C TYR A 22 8.22 -19.12 -2.11
N GLU A 23 8.77 -20.23 -2.61
CA GLU A 23 9.18 -21.37 -1.77
C GLU A 23 10.68 -21.70 -1.81
N GLN A 24 11.43 -21.16 -2.78
CA GLN A 24 12.76 -21.67 -3.08
C GLN A 24 13.88 -20.76 -2.54
N LYS A 25 14.85 -21.37 -1.83
CA LYS A 25 16.13 -20.71 -1.54
C LYS A 25 16.74 -20.27 -2.88
N VAL A 26 17.03 -18.98 -3.01
CA VAL A 26 17.62 -18.42 -4.24
C VAL A 26 18.95 -19.13 -4.50
N THR A 27 18.99 -19.89 -5.59
CA THR A 27 20.20 -20.55 -6.07
C THR A 27 21.07 -19.56 -6.83
N PHE A 28 22.38 -19.80 -6.87
CA PHE A 28 23.32 -19.01 -7.67
C PHE A 28 22.86 -18.92 -9.14
N LEU A 29 22.31 -20.02 -9.68
CA LEU A 29 21.73 -20.08 -11.04
C LEU A 29 20.69 -19.00 -11.31
N ARG A 30 19.86 -18.64 -10.32
CA ARG A 30 18.85 -17.61 -10.51
C ARG A 30 19.44 -16.20 -10.63
N LYS A 31 20.55 -15.94 -9.91
CA LYS A 31 21.28 -14.67 -10.06
C LYS A 31 21.87 -14.57 -11.45
N VAL A 32 22.50 -15.64 -11.92
CA VAL A 32 23.04 -15.74 -13.28
C VAL A 32 21.93 -15.53 -14.31
N TYR A 33 20.79 -16.21 -14.16
CA TYR A 33 19.62 -16.03 -15.04
C TYR A 33 19.15 -14.57 -15.11
N SER A 34 19.05 -13.89 -13.96
CA SER A 34 18.61 -12.48 -13.94
C SER A 34 19.61 -11.55 -14.64
N VAL A 35 20.92 -11.79 -14.48
CA VAL A 35 21.97 -10.99 -15.16
C VAL A 35 21.95 -11.27 -16.66
N LEU A 36 21.81 -12.54 -17.06
CA LEU A 36 21.70 -12.92 -18.47
C LEU A 36 20.45 -12.31 -19.13
N LEU A 37 19.30 -12.34 -18.45
CA LEU A 37 18.06 -11.71 -18.93
C LEU A 37 18.25 -10.21 -19.12
N MET A 38 18.96 -9.55 -18.20
CA MET A 38 19.25 -8.12 -18.30
C MET A 38 20.18 -7.76 -19.46
N ILE A 39 21.25 -8.53 -19.64
CA ILE A 39 22.16 -8.37 -20.78
C ILE A 39 21.39 -8.60 -22.09
N PHE A 40 20.56 -9.64 -22.14
CA PHE A 40 19.72 -9.95 -23.29
C PHE A 40 18.76 -8.80 -23.64
N ILE A 41 17.99 -8.28 -22.68
CA ILE A 41 17.09 -7.13 -22.90
C ILE A 41 17.88 -5.92 -23.40
N THR A 42 19.04 -5.61 -22.79
CA THR A 42 19.87 -4.46 -23.20
C THR A 42 20.40 -4.59 -24.64
N ILE A 43 20.87 -5.79 -25.02
CA ILE A 43 21.31 -6.05 -26.40
C ILE A 43 20.14 -5.92 -27.37
N CYS A 44 18.98 -6.49 -27.03
CA CYS A 44 17.77 -6.41 -27.82
C CYS A 44 17.32 -4.95 -28.05
N VAL A 45 17.35 -4.10 -27.01
CA VAL A 45 17.06 -2.66 -27.14
C VAL A 45 18.06 -1.98 -28.06
N GLY A 46 19.36 -2.25 -27.89
CA GLY A 46 20.40 -1.70 -28.76
C GLY A 46 20.22 -2.08 -30.24
N VAL A 47 19.92 -3.35 -30.51
CA VAL A 47 19.64 -3.85 -31.87
C VAL A 47 18.37 -3.20 -32.44
N SER A 48 17.28 -3.17 -31.67
CA SER A 48 16.02 -2.54 -32.09
C SER A 48 16.21 -1.06 -32.42
N ASN A 49 17.00 -0.33 -31.63
CA ASN A 49 17.32 1.07 -31.89
C ASN A 49 18.18 1.27 -33.14
N GLY A 50 19.06 0.32 -33.48
CA GLY A 50 19.79 0.33 -34.74
C GLY A 50 18.90 0.17 -35.97
N TYR A 51 17.86 -0.66 -35.88
CA TYR A 51 16.90 -0.89 -36.97
C TYR A 51 15.88 0.24 -37.12
N ARG A 52 15.54 0.95 -36.05
CA ARG A 52 14.65 2.13 -36.05
C ARG A 52 15.31 3.35 -36.73
N GLN A 53 15.59 3.25 -38.03
CA GLN A 53 15.96 4.39 -38.91
C GLN A 53 14.81 5.40 -39.12
N PHE A 54 13.69 5.24 -38.41
CA PHE A 54 12.46 6.03 -38.53
C PHE A 54 12.63 7.53 -38.17
N TYR A 55 13.75 7.91 -37.53
CA TYR A 55 13.98 9.28 -37.08
C TYR A 55 14.36 10.29 -38.17
N ARG A 56 14.59 9.85 -39.42
CA ARG A 56 15.00 10.76 -40.49
C ARG A 56 13.93 11.75 -40.97
N GLY A 57 12.65 11.56 -40.63
CA GLY A 57 11.56 12.39 -41.16
C GLY A 57 10.53 12.92 -40.14
N SER A 58 10.66 12.62 -38.85
CA SER A 58 9.65 13.00 -37.84
C SER A 58 10.03 14.26 -37.06
N MET A 59 9.05 15.05 -36.62
CA MET A 59 9.27 16.21 -35.75
C MET A 59 10.07 15.82 -34.49
N TYR A 60 11.12 16.60 -34.18
CA TYR A 60 12.06 16.37 -33.07
C TYR A 60 11.40 15.97 -31.74
N LEU A 61 10.23 16.51 -31.41
CA LEU A 61 9.50 16.17 -30.18
C LEU A 61 9.16 14.69 -30.09
N ARG A 62 8.69 14.05 -31.18
CA ARG A 62 8.32 12.63 -31.17
C ARG A 62 9.53 11.73 -30.96
N VAL A 63 10.68 12.13 -31.51
CA VAL A 63 11.96 11.43 -31.34
C VAL A 63 12.39 11.47 -29.88
N VAL A 64 12.39 12.67 -29.29
CA VAL A 64 12.77 12.87 -27.89
C VAL A 64 11.86 12.07 -26.96
N THR A 65 10.54 12.11 -27.17
CA THR A 65 9.60 11.33 -26.33
C THR A 65 9.80 9.82 -26.47
N SER A 66 10.11 9.33 -27.68
CA SER A 66 10.37 7.90 -27.90
C SER A 66 11.64 7.45 -27.19
N ILE A 67 12.75 8.19 -27.35
CA ILE A 67 14.03 7.89 -26.69
C ILE A 67 13.87 7.96 -25.17
N LEU A 68 13.17 8.97 -24.66
CA LEU A 68 12.94 9.10 -23.21
C LEU A 68 12.13 7.91 -22.68
N MET A 69 11.09 7.48 -23.40
CA MET A 69 10.28 6.33 -23.01
C MET A 69 11.10 5.04 -22.99
N GLU A 70 11.95 4.81 -24.01
CA GLU A 70 12.86 3.66 -24.05
C GLU A 70 13.85 3.67 -22.87
N ILE A 71 14.44 4.82 -22.55
CA ILE A 71 15.36 4.95 -21.41
C ILE A 71 14.61 4.62 -20.10
N VAL A 72 13.40 5.15 -19.91
CA VAL A 72 12.60 4.89 -18.71
C VAL A 72 12.24 3.40 -18.60
N LEU A 73 11.82 2.77 -19.69
CA LEU A 73 11.48 1.35 -19.72
C LEU A 73 12.70 0.46 -19.46
N LEU A 74 13.84 0.77 -20.06
CA LEU A 74 15.09 0.04 -19.84
C LEU A 74 15.57 0.20 -18.39
N LEU A 75 15.60 1.42 -17.86
CA LEU A 75 15.97 1.68 -16.46
C LEU A 75 15.03 0.97 -15.49
N PHE A 76 13.73 0.94 -15.80
CA PHE A 76 12.74 0.23 -14.99
C PHE A 76 12.98 -1.29 -15.02
N SER A 77 13.19 -1.88 -16.20
CA SER A 77 13.50 -3.31 -16.37
C SER A 77 14.81 -3.69 -15.67
N CYS A 78 15.85 -2.88 -15.81
CA CYS A 78 17.11 -2.97 -15.07
C CYS A 78 16.89 -2.95 -13.56
N TYR A 79 16.17 -1.94 -13.08
CA TYR A 79 15.99 -1.72 -11.66
C TYR A 79 15.15 -2.83 -11.04
N THR A 80 14.03 -3.21 -11.64
CA THR A 80 13.12 -4.22 -11.07
C THR A 80 13.80 -5.59 -10.92
N THR A 81 14.49 -6.05 -11.96
CA THR A 81 15.24 -7.32 -11.92
C THR A 81 16.41 -7.26 -10.93
N MET A 82 17.23 -6.20 -10.97
CA MET A 82 18.41 -6.06 -10.11
C MET A 82 18.03 -5.83 -8.64
N ALA A 83 17.04 -4.98 -8.36
CA ALA A 83 16.60 -4.67 -7.01
C ALA A 83 16.05 -5.91 -6.29
N VAL A 84 15.30 -6.75 -7.01
CA VAL A 84 14.71 -7.98 -6.46
C VAL A 84 15.77 -9.03 -6.17
N VAL A 85 16.79 -9.14 -7.02
CA VAL A 85 17.81 -10.20 -6.91
C VAL A 85 18.98 -9.81 -6.00
N PHE A 86 19.45 -8.57 -6.07
CA PHE A 86 20.69 -8.13 -5.41
C PHE A 86 20.45 -7.24 -4.20
N PHE A 87 19.73 -6.12 -4.35
CA PHE A 87 19.74 -5.06 -3.33
C PHE A 87 18.76 -5.28 -2.18
N LYS A 88 17.54 -5.72 -2.47
CA LYS A 88 16.44 -5.77 -1.49
C LYS A 88 15.96 -7.18 -1.22
N ARG A 89 16.82 -8.18 -1.42
CA ARG A 89 16.47 -9.59 -1.28
C ARG A 89 15.86 -9.91 0.09
N GLU A 90 16.50 -9.47 1.17
CA GLU A 90 16.03 -9.74 2.53
C GLU A 90 14.69 -9.06 2.81
N GLN A 91 14.52 -7.83 2.34
CA GLN A 91 13.27 -7.08 2.46
C GLN A 91 12.12 -7.78 1.72
N TRP A 92 12.37 -8.23 0.50
CA TRP A 92 11.42 -9.02 -0.28
C TRP A 92 11.07 -10.35 0.39
N GLN A 93 12.06 -11.06 0.93
CA GLN A 93 11.80 -12.30 1.68
C GLN A 93 10.96 -12.04 2.94
N ARG A 94 11.22 -10.93 3.65
CA ARG A 94 10.43 -10.51 4.80
C ARG A 94 9.00 -10.14 4.39
N LEU A 95 8.84 -9.39 3.30
CA LEU A 95 7.53 -9.06 2.72
C LEU A 95 6.75 -10.32 2.37
N MET A 96 7.37 -11.30 1.71
CA MET A 96 6.72 -12.55 1.31
C MET A 96 6.33 -13.43 2.50
N LYS A 97 7.17 -13.46 3.55
CA LYS A 97 6.82 -14.10 4.82
C LYS A 97 5.62 -13.42 5.49
N ASN A 98 5.61 -12.09 5.53
CA ASN A 98 4.50 -11.31 6.10
C ASN A 98 3.22 -11.52 5.28
N LEU A 99 3.31 -11.52 3.95
CA LEU A 99 2.18 -11.80 3.06
C LEU A 99 1.61 -13.20 3.32
N LYS A 100 2.45 -14.20 3.57
CA LYS A 100 2.01 -15.56 3.94
C LYS A 100 1.26 -15.58 5.27
N ILE A 101 1.71 -14.82 6.26
CA ILE A 101 1.01 -14.69 7.55
C ILE A 101 -0.33 -14.01 7.33
N ILE A 102 -0.36 -12.92 6.55
CA ILE A 102 -1.59 -12.19 6.19
C ILE A 102 -2.59 -13.11 5.50
N ILE A 103 -2.15 -13.88 4.50
CA ILE A 103 -3.00 -14.83 3.76
C ILE A 103 -3.59 -15.88 4.71
N LYS A 104 -2.80 -16.40 5.65
CA LYS A 104 -3.29 -17.34 6.67
C LYS A 104 -4.27 -16.69 7.64
N ALA A 105 -4.02 -15.46 8.06
CA ALA A 105 -4.85 -14.72 9.01
C ALA A 105 -6.18 -14.28 8.40
N LEU A 106 -6.20 -14.00 7.09
CA LEU A 106 -7.42 -13.61 6.39
C LEU A 106 -8.50 -14.68 6.48
N GLY A 107 -8.14 -15.97 6.47
CA GLY A 107 -9.05 -17.12 6.64
C GLY A 107 -10.09 -17.28 5.51
N ASP A 108 -10.39 -16.20 4.78
CA ASP A 108 -11.28 -16.14 3.64
C ASP A 108 -10.49 -16.41 2.35
N ASP A 109 -10.21 -17.70 2.13
CA ASP A 109 -9.60 -18.21 0.89
C ASP A 109 -10.36 -17.73 -0.36
N ARG A 110 -11.67 -17.43 -0.24
CA ARG A 110 -12.51 -16.99 -1.36
C ARG A 110 -12.21 -15.54 -1.76
N ALA A 111 -12.02 -14.62 -0.82
CA ALA A 111 -11.64 -13.24 -1.13
C ALA A 111 -10.25 -13.15 -1.77
N ILE A 112 -9.27 -13.87 -1.21
CA ILE A 112 -7.90 -13.92 -1.74
C ILE A 112 -7.88 -14.54 -3.13
N SER A 113 -8.60 -15.65 -3.31
CA SER A 113 -8.71 -16.31 -4.60
C SER A 113 -9.32 -15.39 -5.66
N ARG A 114 -10.36 -14.62 -5.32
CA ARG A 114 -10.98 -13.63 -6.22
C ARG A 114 -10.03 -12.51 -6.63
N ALA A 115 -9.27 -11.95 -5.68
CA ALA A 115 -8.28 -10.92 -6.00
C ALA A 115 -7.16 -11.47 -6.89
N ALA A 116 -6.68 -12.68 -6.60
CA ALA A 116 -5.65 -13.33 -7.40
C ALA A 116 -6.17 -13.71 -8.80
N SER A 117 -7.41 -14.20 -8.92
CA SER A 117 -8.02 -14.49 -10.22
C SER A 117 -8.25 -13.23 -11.03
N ALA A 118 -8.64 -12.11 -10.40
CA ALA A 118 -8.77 -10.82 -11.08
C ALA A 118 -7.42 -10.32 -11.60
N ALA A 119 -6.35 -10.45 -10.81
CA ALA A 119 -4.99 -10.10 -11.25
C ALA A 119 -4.53 -10.99 -12.41
N ILE A 120 -4.75 -12.30 -12.35
CA ILE A 120 -4.43 -13.23 -13.45
C ILE A 120 -5.23 -12.89 -14.70
N PHE A 121 -6.53 -12.63 -14.56
CA PHE A 121 -7.38 -12.22 -15.67
C PHE A 121 -6.87 -10.92 -16.30
N ALA A 122 -6.47 -9.93 -15.51
CA ALA A 122 -5.88 -8.70 -16.02
C ALA A 122 -4.57 -8.95 -16.79
N VAL A 123 -3.70 -9.84 -16.30
CA VAL A 123 -2.45 -10.23 -16.98
C VAL A 123 -2.73 -10.94 -18.30
N ILE A 124 -3.70 -11.87 -18.33
CA ILE A 124 -4.08 -12.59 -19.55
C ILE A 124 -4.74 -11.64 -20.55
N PHE A 125 -5.67 -10.80 -20.09
CA PHE A 125 -6.38 -9.84 -20.93
C PHE A 125 -5.42 -8.85 -21.58
N THR A 126 -4.45 -8.33 -20.82
CA THR A 126 -3.43 -7.44 -21.35
C THR A 126 -2.52 -8.15 -22.34
N LEU A 127 -2.11 -9.40 -22.08
CA LEU A 127 -1.37 -10.21 -23.05
C LEU A 127 -2.16 -10.40 -24.37
N VAL A 128 -3.46 -10.67 -24.29
CA VAL A 128 -4.33 -10.81 -25.48
C VAL A 128 -4.42 -9.51 -26.26
N LEU A 129 -4.58 -8.37 -25.59
CA LEU A 129 -4.60 -7.06 -26.23
C LEU A 129 -3.27 -6.74 -26.92
N GLU A 130 -2.14 -7.12 -26.33
CA GLU A 130 -0.82 -6.95 -26.96
C GLU A 130 -0.66 -7.86 -28.18
N ILE A 131 -1.07 -9.14 -28.11
CA ILE A 131 -1.04 -10.06 -29.26
C ILE A 131 -1.94 -9.54 -30.38
N PHE A 132 -3.11 -9.02 -30.05
CA PHE A 132 -4.03 -8.43 -31.02
C PHE A 132 -3.43 -7.19 -31.68
N SER A 133 -2.90 -6.26 -30.88
CA SER A 133 -2.23 -5.06 -31.37
C SER A 133 -1.06 -5.42 -32.28
N TYR A 134 -0.22 -6.36 -31.85
CA TYR A 134 0.88 -6.88 -32.64
C TYR A 134 0.40 -7.46 -33.98
N SER A 135 -0.68 -8.24 -33.97
CA SER A 135 -1.23 -8.87 -35.18
C SER A 135 -1.71 -7.82 -36.18
N VAL A 136 -2.49 -6.84 -35.74
CA VAL A 136 -3.00 -5.75 -36.59
C VAL A 136 -1.87 -4.95 -37.21
N TRP A 137 -0.89 -4.51 -36.40
CA TRP A 137 0.22 -3.71 -36.90
C TRP A 137 1.19 -4.50 -37.79
N SER A 138 1.38 -5.80 -37.53
CA SER A 138 2.21 -6.66 -38.36
C SER A 138 1.64 -6.84 -39.78
N GLN A 139 0.30 -6.80 -39.93
CA GLN A 139 -0.35 -6.82 -41.25
C GLN A 139 -0.13 -5.51 -42.01
N ILE A 140 -0.12 -4.38 -41.30
CA ILE A 140 0.05 -3.04 -41.91
C ILE A 140 1.50 -2.79 -42.34
N PHE A 141 2.47 -3.11 -41.49
CA PHE A 141 3.90 -2.79 -41.71
C PHE A 141 4.73 -3.93 -42.28
N GLY A 142 4.15 -5.13 -42.38
CA GLY A 142 4.84 -6.37 -42.75
C GLY A 142 5.47 -7.05 -41.54
N PHE A 143 5.22 -8.35 -41.41
CA PHE A 143 5.58 -9.16 -40.23
C PHE A 143 7.07 -9.07 -39.86
N GLY A 144 7.97 -9.20 -40.84
CA GLY A 144 9.41 -9.22 -40.59
C GLY A 144 9.93 -7.90 -40.03
N ARG A 145 9.62 -6.76 -40.68
CA ARG A 145 10.08 -5.44 -40.23
C ARG A 145 9.49 -5.09 -38.87
N TYR A 146 8.19 -5.33 -38.70
CA TYR A 146 7.50 -5.00 -37.47
C TYR A 146 8.00 -5.80 -36.25
N PHE A 147 8.30 -7.09 -36.43
CA PHE A 147 8.88 -7.94 -35.38
C PHE A 147 10.19 -7.36 -34.85
N TRP A 148 11.15 -7.08 -35.74
CA TRP A 148 12.46 -6.55 -35.32
C TRP A 148 12.36 -5.15 -34.70
N ASP A 149 11.45 -4.32 -35.18
CA ASP A 149 11.32 -2.94 -34.71
C ASP A 149 10.61 -2.83 -33.36
N PHE A 150 9.64 -3.69 -33.05
CA PHE A 150 8.75 -3.47 -31.88
C PHE A 150 8.73 -4.58 -30.84
N SER A 151 9.23 -5.79 -31.11
CA SER A 151 9.11 -6.91 -30.15
C SER A 151 9.73 -6.62 -28.78
N VAL A 152 10.85 -5.89 -28.76
CA VAL A 152 11.53 -5.53 -27.49
C VAL A 152 10.71 -4.54 -26.69
N TYR A 153 10.16 -3.52 -27.36
CA TYR A 153 9.30 -2.53 -26.73
C TYR A 153 8.05 -3.16 -26.12
N TYR A 154 7.40 -4.09 -26.83
CA TYR A 154 6.24 -4.82 -26.29
C TYR A 154 6.61 -5.69 -25.10
N LEU A 155 7.78 -6.33 -25.12
CA LEU A 155 8.27 -7.11 -23.98
C LEU A 155 8.51 -6.22 -22.75
N GLU A 156 9.19 -5.08 -22.90
CA GLU A 156 9.44 -4.15 -21.79
C GLU A 156 8.14 -3.54 -21.25
N PHE A 157 7.23 -3.16 -22.13
CA PHE A 157 5.92 -2.64 -21.75
C PHE A 157 5.10 -3.69 -20.98
N TYR A 158 5.12 -4.95 -21.44
CA TYR A 158 4.49 -6.07 -20.74
C TYR A 158 5.08 -6.28 -19.34
N MET A 159 6.40 -6.20 -19.19
CA MET A 159 7.08 -6.31 -17.89
C MET A 159 6.65 -5.20 -16.91
N LEU A 160 6.57 -3.95 -17.39
CA LEU A 160 6.07 -2.80 -16.63
C LEU A 160 4.62 -3.00 -16.18
N LEU A 161 3.76 -3.40 -17.10
CA LEU A 161 2.33 -3.60 -16.83
C LEU A 161 2.11 -4.78 -15.86
N TYR A 162 2.82 -5.89 -16.04
CA TYR A 162 2.80 -7.02 -15.11
C TYR A 162 3.21 -6.58 -13.70
N TYR A 163 4.29 -5.82 -13.57
CA TYR A 163 4.74 -5.30 -12.28
C TYR A 163 3.69 -4.41 -11.60
N ASN A 164 3.05 -3.52 -12.37
CA ASN A 164 1.98 -2.67 -11.85
C ASN A 164 0.76 -3.48 -11.37
N ILE A 165 0.31 -4.48 -12.14
CA ILE A 165 -0.76 -5.38 -11.72
C ILE A 165 -0.36 -6.12 -10.44
N PHE A 166 0.88 -6.59 -10.36
CA PHE A 166 1.39 -7.30 -9.20
C PHE A 166 1.45 -6.41 -7.94
N LEU A 167 1.88 -5.15 -8.08
CA LEU A 167 1.83 -4.16 -6.99
C LEU A 167 0.39 -3.88 -6.54
N CYS A 168 -0.53 -3.64 -7.47
CA CYS A 168 -1.95 -3.45 -7.18
C CYS A 168 -2.52 -4.66 -6.42
N PHE A 169 -2.12 -5.86 -6.81
CA PHE A 169 -2.50 -7.09 -6.13
C PHE A 169 -1.98 -7.15 -4.68
N ILE A 170 -0.68 -6.88 -4.45
CA ILE A 170 -0.11 -6.82 -3.08
C ILE A 170 -0.84 -5.76 -2.25
N LEU A 171 -1.05 -4.57 -2.80
CA LEU A 171 -1.73 -3.48 -2.11
C LEU A 171 -3.17 -3.87 -1.73
N SER A 172 -3.87 -4.58 -2.62
CA SER A 172 -5.22 -5.09 -2.37
C SER A 172 -5.25 -6.11 -1.23
N LEU A 173 -4.21 -6.96 -1.10
CA LEU A 173 -4.07 -7.88 0.03
C LEU A 173 -3.82 -7.13 1.34
N LEU A 174 -2.91 -6.15 1.34
CA LEU A 174 -2.60 -5.33 2.51
C LEU A 174 -3.83 -4.55 2.99
N LEU A 175 -4.56 -3.94 2.05
CA LEU A 175 -5.79 -3.21 2.34
C LEU A 175 -6.88 -4.13 2.92
N SER A 176 -7.02 -5.33 2.37
CA SER A 176 -8.00 -6.32 2.87
C SER A 176 -7.67 -6.75 4.30
N TYR A 177 -6.39 -7.00 4.58
CA TYR A 177 -5.92 -7.31 5.93
C TYR A 177 -6.16 -6.17 6.91
N TYR A 178 -5.84 -4.93 6.52
CA TYR A 178 -6.08 -3.75 7.35
C TYR A 178 -7.57 -3.57 7.67
N LYS A 179 -8.46 -3.77 6.68
CA LYS A 179 -9.92 -3.74 6.90
C LYS A 179 -10.39 -4.82 7.86
N GLN A 180 -9.77 -6.00 7.85
CA GLN A 180 -10.11 -7.07 8.79
C GLN A 180 -9.58 -6.76 10.20
N LEU A 181 -8.34 -6.30 10.32
CA LEU A 181 -7.75 -5.88 11.59
C LEU A 181 -8.57 -4.76 12.25
N ARG A 182 -8.96 -3.75 11.46
CA ARG A 182 -9.84 -2.67 11.92
C ARG A 182 -11.18 -3.21 12.41
N ARG A 183 -11.79 -4.19 11.72
CA ARG A 183 -13.05 -4.81 12.16
C ARG A 183 -12.88 -5.61 13.46
N ALA A 184 -11.80 -6.37 13.59
CA ALA A 184 -11.49 -7.12 14.81
C ALA A 184 -11.26 -6.19 16.00
N LEU A 185 -10.41 -5.16 15.84
CA LEU A 185 -10.19 -4.15 16.88
C LEU A 185 -11.47 -3.41 17.26
N LEU A 186 -12.32 -3.09 16.28
CA LEU A 186 -13.60 -2.44 16.55
C LEU A 186 -14.57 -3.41 17.25
N GLN A 187 -14.61 -4.69 16.90
CA GLN A 187 -15.43 -5.67 17.63
C GLN A 187 -14.94 -5.86 19.07
N ASP A 188 -13.63 -5.99 19.29
CA ASP A 188 -13.04 -6.17 20.62
C ASP A 188 -13.19 -4.92 21.49
N LEU A 189 -13.12 -3.72 20.90
CA LEU A 189 -13.41 -2.48 21.60
C LEU A 189 -14.90 -2.35 21.91
N PHE A 190 -15.79 -2.71 20.97
CA PHE A 190 -17.23 -2.55 21.12
C PHE A 190 -17.92 -3.65 21.96
N LEU A 191 -17.28 -4.79 22.20
CA LEU A 191 -17.81 -5.88 23.03
C LEU A 191 -17.97 -5.52 24.52
N PRO A 192 -16.97 -4.96 25.23
CA PRO A 192 -17.13 -4.46 26.60
C PRO A 192 -17.99 -3.18 26.67
N LEU A 193 -18.20 -2.56 25.51
CA LEU A 193 -18.96 -1.33 25.31
C LEU A 193 -20.48 -1.53 25.43
N LYS A 194 -20.95 -2.77 25.21
CA LYS A 194 -22.39 -3.06 25.13
C LYS A 194 -23.07 -3.06 26.51
N ASP A 195 -22.33 -3.37 27.57
CA ASP A 195 -22.85 -3.35 28.95
C ASP A 195 -22.57 -2.02 29.68
N SER A 196 -21.78 -1.11 29.09
CA SER A 196 -21.37 0.16 29.71
C SER A 196 -21.29 1.32 28.71
N GLY A 197 -22.27 1.42 27.80
CA GLY A 197 -22.24 2.33 26.64
C GLY A 197 -21.90 3.80 26.92
N ALA A 198 -22.11 4.29 28.15
CA ALA A 198 -21.73 5.63 28.56
C ALA A 198 -20.22 5.78 28.84
N THR A 199 -19.61 4.90 29.65
CA THR A 199 -18.18 4.97 30.03
C THR A 199 -17.25 4.79 28.84
N ALA A 200 -17.71 4.00 27.88
CA ALA A 200 -17.05 3.73 26.64
C ALA A 200 -16.94 4.89 25.66
N LEU A 201 -18.05 5.61 25.45
CA LEU A 201 -18.06 6.83 24.64
C LEU A 201 -17.13 7.86 25.26
N ILE A 202 -17.13 7.93 26.59
CA ILE A 202 -16.21 8.78 27.36
C ILE A 202 -14.75 8.41 27.09
N ILE A 203 -14.39 7.12 27.15
CA ILE A 203 -13.02 6.64 26.89
C ILE A 203 -12.61 6.87 25.42
N MET A 204 -13.51 6.68 24.45
CA MET A 204 -13.21 6.95 23.03
C MET A 204 -13.00 8.43 22.75
N CYS A 205 -13.80 9.32 23.36
CA CYS A 205 -13.59 10.76 23.26
C CYS A 205 -12.23 11.16 23.85
N ASP A 206 -11.83 10.58 24.99
CA ASP A 206 -10.54 10.84 25.63
C ASP A 206 -9.36 10.33 24.79
N LEU A 207 -9.49 9.15 24.17
CA LEU A 207 -8.50 8.60 23.23
C LEU A 207 -8.32 9.47 21.98
N ILE A 208 -9.41 9.98 21.40
CA ILE A 208 -9.33 10.88 20.24
C ILE A 208 -8.65 12.20 20.64
N LEU A 209 -8.97 12.75 21.81
CA LEU A 209 -8.34 13.97 22.31
C LEU A 209 -6.82 13.77 22.51
N MET A 210 -6.42 12.64 23.09
CA MET A 210 -5.03 12.30 23.35
C MET A 210 -4.21 12.14 22.06
N GLU A 211 -4.78 11.55 21.01
CA GLU A 211 -4.10 11.45 19.71
C GLU A 211 -3.98 12.83 19.03
N VAL A 212 -4.97 13.71 19.18
CA VAL A 212 -4.88 15.09 18.70
C VAL A 212 -3.78 15.86 19.43
N GLU A 213 -3.66 15.71 20.75
CA GLU A 213 -2.59 16.34 21.55
C GLU A 213 -1.20 15.85 21.11
N LYS A 214 -1.02 14.54 20.90
CA LYS A 214 0.25 13.99 20.38
C LYS A 214 0.62 14.55 19.01
N ILE A 215 -0.35 14.71 18.12
CA ILE A 215 -0.12 15.31 16.80
C ILE A 215 0.32 16.76 16.96
N LEU A 216 -0.29 17.50 17.88
CA LEU A 216 0.06 18.89 18.17
C LEU A 216 1.48 19.02 18.72
N ASP A 217 1.85 18.15 19.67
CA ASP A 217 3.21 18.10 20.24
C ASP A 217 4.25 17.79 19.16
N LEU A 218 3.97 16.82 18.30
CA LEU A 218 4.85 16.44 17.20
C LEU A 218 5.01 17.59 16.18
N PHE A 219 3.94 18.38 15.99
CA PHE A 219 3.97 19.59 15.15
C PHE A 219 4.81 20.70 15.78
N CYS A 220 4.71 20.89 17.10
CA CYS A 220 5.54 21.84 17.86
C CYS A 220 7.03 21.47 17.80
N ASP A 221 7.36 20.18 17.94
CA ASP A 221 8.74 19.70 17.82
C ASP A 221 9.28 19.89 16.40
N LEU A 222 8.49 19.58 15.37
CA LEU A 222 8.85 19.87 13.98
C LEU A 222 9.06 21.37 13.72
N GLN A 223 8.23 22.23 14.31
CA GLN A 223 8.39 23.67 14.19
C GLN A 223 9.70 24.16 14.83
N ARG A 224 10.07 23.57 15.97
CA ARG A 224 11.31 23.89 16.69
C ARG A 224 12.56 23.46 15.89
N ASP A 225 12.52 22.29 15.26
CA ASP A 225 13.72 21.70 14.64
C ASP A 225 13.96 22.12 13.18
N TYR A 226 12.90 22.36 12.39
CA TYR A 226 13.02 22.48 10.93
C TYR A 226 12.97 23.90 10.37
N VAL A 227 12.54 24.90 11.14
CA VAL A 227 12.17 26.20 10.58
C VAL A 227 13.30 27.23 10.71
N LYS A 228 14.27 27.17 9.79
CA LYS A 228 15.22 28.30 9.54
C LYS A 228 14.72 29.28 8.47
N ASN A 229 13.76 28.88 7.64
CA ASN A 229 13.23 29.70 6.55
C ASN A 229 11.94 30.44 6.99
N PRO A 230 11.90 31.79 6.92
CA PRO A 230 10.74 32.57 7.38
C PRO A 230 9.45 32.31 6.58
N LEU A 231 9.55 31.86 5.32
CA LEU A 231 8.37 31.61 4.48
C LEU A 231 7.68 30.30 4.85
N GLN A 232 8.47 29.27 5.18
CA GLN A 232 7.95 27.99 5.67
C GLN A 232 7.35 28.10 7.07
N ARG A 233 7.86 29.04 7.88
CA ARG A 233 7.28 29.38 9.19
C ARG A 233 5.83 29.83 9.09
N ARG A 234 5.55 30.78 8.19
CA ARG A 234 4.19 31.30 7.98
C ARG A 234 3.21 30.23 7.52
N LEU A 235 3.63 29.34 6.62
CA LEU A 235 2.80 28.22 6.16
C LEU A 235 2.48 27.27 7.31
N LEU A 236 3.47 26.96 8.17
CA LEU A 236 3.28 26.09 9.33
C LEU A 236 2.36 26.75 10.37
N ASP A 237 2.50 28.05 10.59
CA ASP A 237 1.64 28.83 11.49
C ASP A 237 0.19 28.83 10.99
N ASP A 238 -0.05 29.01 9.69
CA ASP A 238 -1.39 28.93 9.08
C ASP A 238 -2.01 27.54 9.21
N ILE A 239 -1.22 26.48 9.01
CA ILE A 239 -1.69 25.09 9.20
C ILE A 239 -2.01 24.84 10.67
N ASN A 240 -1.15 25.30 11.60
CA ASN A 240 -1.40 25.15 13.03
C ASN A 240 -2.67 25.89 13.45
N LEU A 241 -2.90 27.09 12.91
CA LEU A 241 -4.10 27.86 13.15
C LEU A 241 -5.36 27.16 12.61
N MET A 242 -5.29 26.57 11.42
CA MET A 242 -6.38 25.75 10.87
C MET A 242 -6.64 24.51 11.75
N ILE A 243 -5.60 23.83 12.23
CA ILE A 243 -5.75 22.66 13.11
C ILE A 243 -6.42 23.09 14.42
N LEU A 244 -5.91 24.13 15.08
CA LEU A 244 -6.44 24.66 16.34
C LEU A 244 -7.91 25.09 16.23
N GLN A 245 -8.30 25.71 15.11
CA GLN A 245 -9.67 26.12 14.87
C GLN A 245 -10.62 24.94 14.60
N ASN A 246 -10.10 23.81 14.16
CA ASN A 246 -10.89 22.61 13.81
C ASN A 246 -10.72 21.47 14.83
N ILE A 247 -10.10 21.72 15.99
CA ILE A 247 -10.03 20.70 17.05
C ILE A 247 -11.46 20.31 17.45
N PRO A 248 -11.79 19.01 17.41
CA PRO A 248 -13.13 18.55 17.76
C PRO A 248 -13.40 18.87 19.23
N LYS A 249 -14.33 19.79 19.48
CA LYS A 249 -14.87 20.04 20.81
C LYS A 249 -16.05 19.10 21.07
N PHE A 250 -15.86 18.17 21.98
CA PHE A 250 -16.92 17.27 22.41
C PHE A 250 -17.73 17.93 23.54
N SER A 251 -18.96 18.33 23.23
CA SER A 251 -19.88 18.93 24.20
C SER A 251 -21.12 18.03 24.36
N GLY A 252 -21.45 17.70 25.60
CA GLY A 252 -22.63 16.91 25.94
C GLY A 252 -23.87 17.79 25.87
N ALA A 253 -24.65 17.64 24.78
CA ALA A 253 -25.88 18.39 24.56
C ALA A 253 -25.74 19.94 24.67
N ARG A 254 -24.52 20.47 24.47
CA ARG A 254 -24.14 21.89 24.67
C ARG A 254 -24.25 22.41 26.10
N PHE A 255 -24.55 21.55 27.08
CA PHE A 255 -24.67 21.96 28.48
C PHE A 255 -23.35 21.92 29.22
N PHE A 256 -22.44 21.02 28.81
CA PHE A 256 -21.14 20.87 29.44
C PHE A 256 -20.12 20.38 28.41
N ASP A 257 -18.93 20.97 28.46
CA ASP A 257 -17.78 20.47 27.71
C ASP A 257 -17.28 19.19 28.39
N ILE A 258 -17.11 18.14 27.59
CA ILE A 258 -16.59 16.85 28.03
C ILE A 258 -15.08 17.01 28.13
N SER A 259 -14.64 17.47 29.29
CA SER A 259 -13.24 17.60 29.65
C SER A 259 -12.85 16.49 30.62
N ARG A 260 -11.54 16.23 30.73
CA ARG A 260 -10.99 15.22 31.65
C ARG A 260 -11.41 15.47 33.11
N SER A 261 -11.55 16.74 33.50
CA SER A 261 -12.05 17.10 34.83
C SER A 261 -13.52 16.77 35.00
N THR A 262 -14.36 16.98 33.98
CA THR A 262 -15.79 16.61 34.00
C THR A 262 -15.96 15.10 34.24
N ILE A 263 -15.11 14.27 33.64
CA ILE A 263 -15.13 12.81 33.81
C ILE A 263 -14.76 12.44 35.25
N LEU A 264 -13.65 12.97 35.77
CA LEU A 264 -13.23 12.72 37.16
C LEU A 264 -14.29 13.18 38.16
N HIS A 265 -14.91 14.32 37.93
CA HIS A 265 -15.93 14.89 38.79
C HIS A 265 -17.24 14.05 38.80
N SER A 266 -17.60 13.45 37.65
CA SER A 266 -18.73 12.52 37.56
C SER A 266 -18.45 11.19 38.27
N LEU A 267 -17.24 10.66 38.14
CA LEU A 267 -16.77 9.48 38.88
C LEU A 267 -16.77 9.74 40.40
N GLU A 268 -16.32 10.92 40.82
CA GLU A 268 -16.33 11.35 42.21
C GLU A 268 -17.75 11.42 42.78
N THR A 269 -18.70 12.01 42.04
CA THR A 269 -20.11 12.08 42.47
C THR A 269 -20.76 10.70 42.55
N VAL A 270 -20.54 9.83 41.57
CA VAL A 270 -21.04 8.44 41.60
C VAL A 270 -20.46 7.67 42.78
N THR A 271 -19.15 7.80 43.03
CA THR A 271 -18.48 7.13 44.16
C THR A 271 -19.05 7.61 45.49
N THR A 272 -19.23 8.93 45.64
CA THR A 272 -19.82 9.53 46.84
C THR A 272 -21.25 9.03 47.06
N PHE A 273 -22.05 8.95 45.99
CA PHE A 273 -23.42 8.44 46.06
C PHE A 273 -23.48 6.96 46.47
N ILE A 274 -22.58 6.12 45.94
CA ILE A 274 -22.47 4.69 46.30
C ILE A 274 -22.10 4.56 47.78
N ILE A 275 -21.15 5.34 48.28
CA ILE A 275 -20.75 5.33 49.70
C ILE A 275 -21.93 5.66 50.59
N ILE A 276 -22.67 6.74 50.28
CA ILE A 276 -23.86 7.16 51.04
C ILE A 276 -24.93 6.05 51.01
N SER A 277 -25.18 5.45 49.85
CA SER A 277 -26.16 4.37 49.70
C SER A 277 -25.81 3.13 50.53
N ILE A 278 -24.52 2.77 50.58
CA ILE A 278 -24.03 1.67 51.42
C ILE A 278 -24.23 1.99 52.90
N GLN A 279 -23.88 3.21 53.34
CA GLN A 279 -24.06 3.65 54.73
C GLN A 279 -25.54 3.59 55.17
N PHE A 280 -26.47 4.05 54.32
CA PHE A 280 -27.90 3.97 54.59
C PHE A 280 -28.40 2.52 54.71
N ARG A 281 -27.92 1.63 53.82
CA ARG A 281 -28.29 0.21 53.86
C ARG A 281 -27.81 -0.45 55.15
N THR A 282 -26.60 -0.17 55.60
CA THR A 282 -26.05 -0.72 56.85
C THR A 282 -26.79 -0.20 58.07
N SER A 283 -27.22 1.07 58.08
CA SER A 283 -28.02 1.64 59.16
C SER A 283 -29.37 0.92 59.34
N MET A 284 -30.07 0.61 58.24
CA MET A 284 -31.36 -0.08 58.28
C MET A 284 -31.29 -1.54 58.75
N ILE A 285 -30.14 -2.20 58.64
CA ILE A 285 -29.98 -3.61 59.07
C ILE A 285 -29.76 -3.71 60.60
N ASN A 286 -29.32 -2.62 61.23
CA ASN A 286 -29.00 -2.58 62.66
C ASN A 286 -30.15 -2.01 63.53
N GLN A 287 -31.33 -1.76 62.95
CA GLN A 287 -32.58 -1.45 63.66
C GLN A 287 -33.48 -2.68 63.71
#